data_AF-A0A9E2HC87-F1
#
_entry.id   AF-A0A9E2HC87-F1
#
_cell.length_a   1.000
_cell.length_b   1.000
_cell.length_c   1.000
_cell.angle_alpha   90.00
_cell.angle_beta   90.00
_cell.angle_gamma   90.00
#
_symmetry.space_group_name_H-M   'P 1'
#
loop_
_entity.id
_entity.type
_entity.pdbx_description
1 polymer ?
#
loop_
_entity_poly.entity_id
_entity_poly.type
_entity_poly.pdbx_seq_one_letter_code
_entity_poly.pdbx_strand_id
1 'polypeptide(L)' 'NGKVERSHRSDKEEFYQLLTYTYDVDLNKKLEEWGRFYNCGRPHGAFNGKTPYEALRSML' A
#
# COMPACT_ATOMS: atom_id res chain seq x y z
N ASN A 1 -17.65 -0.76 6.33
CA ASN A 1 -16.29 -0.94 6.89
C ASN A 1 -15.32 -1.80 6.07
N GLY A 2 -15.77 -2.77 5.25
CA GLY A 2 -14.86 -3.77 4.68
C GLY A 2 -13.73 -3.32 3.72
N LYS A 3 -13.76 -2.09 3.20
CA LYS A 3 -12.64 -1.54 2.41
C LYS A 3 -11.45 -1.15 3.31
N VAL A 4 -11.74 -0.48 4.42
CA VAL A 4 -10.74 -0.05 5.41
C VAL A 4 -10.05 -1.26 6.04
N GLU A 5 -10.84 -2.26 6.45
CA GLU A 5 -10.32 -3.50 7.04
C GLU A 5 -9.36 -4.27 6.11
N ARG A 6 -9.61 -4.26 4.79
CA ARG A 6 -8.71 -4.91 3.81
C ARG A 6 -7.40 -4.15 3.62
N SER A 7 -7.44 -2.81 3.65
CA SER A 7 -6.23 -1.99 3.60
C SER A 7 -5.35 -2.29 4.81
N HIS A 8 -5.92 -2.19 6.02
CA HIS A 8 -5.19 -2.45 7.26
C HIS A 8 -4.58 -3.86 7.33
N ARG A 9 -5.28 -4.87 6.79
CA ARG A 9 -4.73 -6.22 6.69
C ARG A 9 -3.53 -6.29 5.75
N SER A 10 -3.62 -5.66 4.59
CA SER A 10 -2.53 -5.63 3.60
C SER A 10 -1.31 -4.91 4.18
N ASP A 11 -1.51 -3.78 4.88
CA ASP A 11 -0.43 -3.06 5.55
C ASP A 11 0.24 -3.94 6.63
N LYS A 12 -0.54 -4.72 7.38
CA LYS A 12 0.00 -5.65 8.37
C LYS A 12 0.82 -6.79 7.74
N GLU A 13 0.31 -7.42 6.69
CA GLU A 13 0.91 -8.61 6.06
C GLU A 13 2.09 -8.27 5.14
N GLU A 14 2.06 -7.14 4.45
CA GLU A 14 3.02 -6.82 3.37
C GLU A 14 3.97 -5.68 3.72
N PHE A 15 3.67 -4.88 4.76
CA PHE A 15 4.55 -3.80 5.19
C PHE A 15 5.13 -4.08 6.58
N TYR A 16 4.28 -4.09 7.62
CA TYR A 16 4.78 -4.18 9.00
C TYR A 16 5.48 -5.50 9.33
N GLN A 17 5.05 -6.63 8.78
CA GLN A 17 5.71 -7.93 8.98
C GLN A 17 7.09 -8.03 8.31
N LEU A 18 7.36 -7.23 7.28
CA LEU A 18 8.63 -7.24 6.56
C LEU A 18 9.66 -6.26 7.14
N LEU A 19 9.24 -5.36 8.03
CA LEU A 19 10.14 -4.46 8.73
C LEU A 19 10.93 -5.22 9.79
N THR A 20 12.25 -5.24 9.65
CA THR A 20 13.12 -5.56 10.79
C THR A 20 13.30 -4.29 11.58
N TYR A 21 12.67 -4.19 12.75
CA TYR A 21 12.79 -3.05 13.66
C TYR A 21 14.18 -3.01 14.31
N THR A 22 15.21 -2.69 13.53
CA THR A 22 16.51 -2.28 14.06
C THR A 22 16.46 -0.80 14.43
N TYR A 23 17.28 -0.38 15.39
CA TYR A 23 17.24 0.95 16.02
C TYR A 23 17.17 2.17 15.07
N ASP A 24 17.61 2.04 13.81
CA ASP A 24 17.67 3.13 12.83
C ASP A 24 16.79 2.87 11.59
N VAL A 25 15.60 2.29 11.77
CA VAL A 25 14.61 2.28 10.70
C VAL A 25 13.93 3.64 10.65
N ASP A 26 14.23 4.42 9.62
CA ASP A 26 13.44 5.60 9.25
C ASP A 26 12.06 5.15 8.75
N LEU A 27 11.13 5.00 9.69
CA LEU A 27 9.78 4.53 9.44
C LEU A 27 9.00 5.48 8.53
N ASN A 28 9.27 6.79 8.60
CA ASN A 28 8.59 7.77 7.75
C ASN A 28 8.98 7.56 6.29
N LYS A 29 10.28 7.39 6.01
CA LYS A 29 10.75 7.06 4.67
C LYS A 29 10.15 5.76 4.15
N LYS A 30 10.07 4.73 5.01
CA LYS A 30 9.47 3.44 4.64
C LYS A 30 7.97 3.55 4.35
N LEU A 31 7.24 4.33 5.14
CA LEU A 31 5.82 4.60 4.90
C LEU A 31 5.59 5.37 3.59
N GLU A 32 6.47 6.32 3.25
CA GLU A 32 6.40 7.03 1.98
C GLU A 32 6.64 6.07 0.79
N GLU A 33 7.69 5.24 0.87
CA GLU A 33 7.98 4.20 -0.13
C GLU A 33 6.79 3.25 -0.30
N TRP A 34 6.23 2.78 0.82
CA TRP A 34 5.06 1.92 0.83
C TRP A 34 3.84 2.59 0.21
N GLY A 35 3.54 3.83 0.58
CA GLY A 35 2.41 4.58 0.03
C GLY A 35 2.53 4.78 -1.48
N ARG A 36 3.74 5.07 -1.99
CA ARG A 36 4.01 5.17 -3.42
C ARG A 36 3.79 3.83 -4.13
N PHE A 37 4.35 2.75 -3.58
CA PHE A 37 4.18 1.42 -4.15
C PHE A 37 2.71 1.00 -4.15
N TYR A 38 2.02 1.10 -3.01
CA TYR A 38 0.63 0.68 -2.88
C TYR A 38 -0.32 1.42 -3.84
N ASN A 39 -0.12 2.73 -4.00
CA ASN A 39 -0.99 3.58 -4.82
C ASN A 39 -0.66 3.57 -6.32
N CYS A 40 0.62 3.38 -6.69
CA CYS A 40 1.08 3.59 -8.07
C CYS A 40 1.80 2.39 -8.67
N GLY A 41 2.20 1.38 -7.89
CA GLY A 41 2.94 0.21 -8.37
C GLY A 41 2.25 -1.13 -8.10
N ARG A 42 1.40 -1.22 -7.08
CA ARG A 42 0.71 -2.44 -6.69
C ARG A 42 -0.55 -2.62 -7.54
N PRO A 43 -0.72 -3.72 -8.29
CA PRO A 43 -1.96 -4.03 -8.97
C PRO A 43 -3.04 -4.46 -7.95
N HIS A 44 -4.28 -4.00 -8.12
CA HIS A 44 -5.38 -4.35 -7.23
C HIS A 44 -6.47 -5.10 -7.98
N GLY A 45 -6.85 -6.27 -7.46
CA GLY A 45 -7.96 -7.05 -8.02
C GLY A 45 -9.29 -6.30 -8.03
N ALA A 46 -9.53 -5.44 -7.03
CA ALA A 46 -10.71 -4.56 -6.99
C ALA A 46 -10.77 -3.55 -8.16
N PHE A 47 -9.63 -3.28 -8.79
CA PHE A 47 -9.50 -2.39 -9.94
C PHE A 47 -9.12 -3.14 -11.21
N ASN A 48 -9.48 -4.43 -11.30
CA ASN A 48 -9.21 -5.28 -12.46
C ASN A 48 -7.72 -5.31 -12.85
N GLY A 49 -6.84 -5.36 -11.85
CA GLY A 49 -5.39 -5.39 -12.02
C GLY A 49 -4.73 -4.02 -12.16
N LYS A 50 -5.51 -2.93 -12.26
CA LYS A 50 -4.97 -1.57 -12.23
C LYS A 50 -4.50 -1.18 -10.84
N THR A 51 -3.58 -0.23 -10.78
CA THR A 51 -3.22 0.45 -9.53
C THR A 51 -4.33 1.42 -9.11
N PRO A 52 -4.41 1.81 -7.82
CA PRO A 52 -5.39 2.80 -7.35
C PRO A 52 -5.29 4.11 -8.13
N TYR A 53 -4.07 4.56 -8.45
CA TYR A 53 -3.84 5.76 -9.24
C TYR A 53 -4.36 5.63 -10.67
N GLU A 54 -4.09 4.53 -11.37
CA GLU A 54 -4.61 4.29 -12.73
C GLU A 54 -6.14 4.20 -12.76
N ALA A 55 -6.74 3.57 -11.75
CA ALA A 55 -8.18 3.51 -11.61
C ALA A 55 -8.77 4.92 -11.45
N LEU A 56 -8.19 5.73 -10.56
CA LEU A 56 -8.58 7.13 -10.36
C LEU A 56 -8.42 7.96 -11.64
N ARG A 57 -7.29 7.83 -12.34
CA ARG A 57 -7.01 8.53 -13.61
C ARG A 57 -8.01 8.17 -14.71
N SER A 58 -8.56 6.97 -14.70
CA SER A 58 -9.58 6.55 -15.67
C SER A 58 -11.01 7.03 -15.35
N MET A 59 -11.21 7.61 -14.16
CA MET A 59 -12.49 8.18 -13.72
C MET A 59 -12.55 9.71 -13.87
N LEU A 60 -11.42 10.34 -14.24
CA LEU A 60 -11.29 11.76 -14.53
C LEU A 60 -11.40 12.00 -16.04
#